data_AF-A0A2E6KZC1-F1
#
_entry.id   AF-A0A2E6KZC1-F1
#
_cell.length_a   1.000
_cell.length_b   1.000
_cell.length_c   1.000
_cell.angle_alpha   90.00
_cell.angle_beta   90.00
_cell.angle_gamma   90.00
#
_symmetry.space_group_name_H-M   'P 1'
#
loop_
_entity.id
_entity.type
_entity.pdbx_description
1 polymer ?
#
loop_
_entity_poly.entity_id
_entity_poly.type
_entity_poly.pdbx_seq_one_letter_code
_entity_poly.pdbx_strand_id
1 'polypeptide(L)'
;FTSDLIPSIKEDHLIEPWLNKEQEFSLLYQSNPSDQGGLRFLGICHQEVSHTGKWISSTSVPKPANGLPTEYSRLVANEVLPAAKKEVKNALSKLLESHNYHGPVCIDSFLHRTSEGLEWHQVSEVNARWSMGRLAHNLRLKLCPNRSLTLTTIPKDVPLNKNTILLGDPTTAHTRIPVAIIQNS
;
A
#
# COMPACT_ATOMS: atom_id res chain seq x y z
N PHE A 1 -24.61 22.27 -21.72
CA PHE A 1 -24.46 22.15 -20.26
C PHE A 1 -24.82 23.49 -19.65
N THR A 2 -25.96 23.57 -18.95
CA THR A 2 -26.34 24.76 -18.19
C THR A 2 -25.48 24.83 -16.93
N SER A 3 -24.91 26.00 -16.66
CA SER A 3 -23.97 26.28 -15.55
C SER A 3 -24.54 26.02 -14.16
N ASP A 4 -25.87 25.90 -14.06
CA ASP A 4 -26.60 26.02 -12.80
C ASP A 4 -26.74 24.69 -12.03
N LEU A 5 -26.12 23.61 -12.52
CA LEU A 5 -26.13 22.28 -11.92
C LEU A 5 -24.77 21.85 -11.36
N ILE A 6 -23.75 22.71 -11.38
CA ILE A 6 -22.45 22.39 -10.77
C ILE A 6 -22.55 22.79 -9.30
N PRO A 7 -22.66 21.83 -8.35
CA PRO A 7 -22.72 22.15 -6.93
C PRO A 7 -21.51 23.00 -6.52
N SER A 8 -21.68 23.95 -5.60
CA SER A 8 -20.57 24.80 -5.18
C SER A 8 -19.48 23.91 -4.59
N ILE A 9 -18.37 23.82 -5.30
CA ILE A 9 -17.24 23.03 -4.91
C ILE A 9 -16.51 23.79 -3.78
N LYS A 10 -16.53 23.24 -2.56
CA LYS A 10 -16.01 23.91 -1.35
C LYS A 10 -14.50 23.76 -1.14
N GLU A 11 -13.85 22.86 -1.88
CA GLU A 11 -12.47 22.44 -1.63
C GLU A 11 -11.69 22.33 -2.95
N ASP A 12 -10.36 22.30 -2.87
CA ASP A 12 -9.51 22.09 -4.04
C ASP A 12 -9.74 20.68 -4.62
N HIS A 13 -9.83 20.60 -5.95
CA HIS A 13 -10.06 19.35 -6.66
C HIS A 13 -8.83 18.95 -7.46
N LEU A 14 -8.43 17.68 -7.32
CA LEU A 14 -7.45 17.06 -8.19
C LEU A 14 -8.19 16.34 -9.32
N ILE A 15 -7.84 16.66 -10.56
CA ILE A 15 -8.34 15.95 -11.75
C ILE A 15 -7.16 15.19 -12.35
N GLU A 16 -7.32 13.86 -12.45
CA GLU A 16 -6.32 12.96 -13.01
C GLU A 16 -6.95 12.02 -14.05
N PRO A 17 -6.15 11.48 -14.99
CA PRO A 17 -6.63 10.48 -15.93
C PRO A 17 -7.16 9.24 -15.21
N TRP A 18 -8.30 8.72 -15.66
CA TRP A 18 -8.81 7.44 -15.18
C TRP A 18 -8.04 6.29 -15.83
N LEU A 19 -7.06 5.73 -15.12
CA LEU A 19 -6.20 4.66 -15.62
C LEU A 19 -6.77 3.27 -15.30
N ASN A 20 -6.60 2.32 -16.22
CA ASN A 20 -6.99 0.92 -16.02
C ASN A 20 -5.97 0.20 -15.12
N LYS A 21 -6.16 0.31 -13.81
CA LYS A 21 -5.28 -0.28 -12.79
C LYS A 21 -5.36 -1.80 -12.82
N GLU A 22 -4.21 -2.46 -12.87
CA GLU A 22 -4.11 -3.93 -12.83
C GLU A 22 -3.53 -4.45 -11.51
N GLN A 23 -2.64 -3.70 -10.86
CA GLN A 23 -2.05 -4.09 -9.58
C GLN A 23 -1.74 -2.85 -8.75
N GLU A 24 -2.31 -2.76 -7.55
CA GLU A 24 -2.04 -1.66 -6.61
C GLU A 24 -1.08 -2.12 -5.52
N PHE A 25 -0.20 -1.21 -5.08
CA PHE A 25 0.73 -1.46 -4.00
C PHE A 25 1.19 -0.16 -3.34
N SER A 26 1.64 -0.27 -2.09
CA SER A 26 2.25 0.85 -1.38
C SER A 26 3.77 0.64 -1.28
N LEU A 27 4.54 1.68 -1.60
CA LEU A 27 5.95 1.78 -1.26
C LEU A 27 6.07 2.26 0.18
N LEU A 28 6.74 1.48 1.02
CA LEU A 28 6.79 1.72 2.46
C LEU A 28 8.11 2.38 2.84
N TYR A 29 8.03 3.47 3.59
CA TYR A 29 9.18 4.22 4.09
C TYR A 29 9.07 4.49 5.60
N GLN A 30 10.22 4.74 6.22
CA GLN A 30 10.35 5.31 7.55
C GLN A 30 11.19 6.58 7.44
N SER A 31 10.61 7.73 7.77
CA SER A 31 11.35 8.97 7.97
C SER A 31 11.86 9.03 9.41
N ASN A 32 13.14 9.29 9.57
CA ASN A 32 13.81 9.54 10.84
C ASN A 32 14.65 10.82 10.70
N PRO A 33 15.09 11.43 11.80
CA PRO A 33 16.14 12.45 11.77
C PRO A 33 17.37 12.00 10.95
N SER A 34 18.04 12.95 10.30
CA SER A 34 19.17 12.65 9.40
C SER A 34 20.33 11.96 10.12
N ASP A 35 20.57 12.30 11.38
CA ASP A 35 21.54 11.67 12.29
C ASP A 35 21.10 10.27 12.77
N GLN A 36 19.84 9.89 12.55
CA GLN A 36 19.26 8.58 12.89
C GLN A 36 18.94 7.73 11.65
N GLY A 37 19.64 7.99 10.55
CA GLY A 37 19.55 7.21 9.31
C GLY A 37 18.56 7.72 8.28
N GLY A 38 17.93 8.88 8.52
CA GLY A 38 17.09 9.58 7.54
C GLY A 38 15.94 8.74 7.00
N LEU A 39 15.55 9.01 5.74
CA LEU A 39 14.51 8.26 5.06
C LEU A 39 14.99 6.85 4.64
N ARG A 40 14.29 5.82 5.08
CA ARG A 40 14.59 4.41 4.76
C ARG A 40 13.44 3.77 4.01
N PHE A 41 13.73 3.15 2.87
CA PHE A 41 12.79 2.27 2.18
C PHE A 41 12.72 0.93 2.90
N LEU A 42 11.50 0.44 3.14
CA LEU A 42 11.24 -0.76 3.93
C LEU A 42 10.77 -1.93 3.06
N GLY A 43 10.10 -1.64 1.95
CA GLY A 43 9.60 -2.64 1.03
C GLY A 43 8.30 -2.21 0.35
N ILE A 44 7.64 -3.18 -0.27
CA ILE A 44 6.37 -3.01 -0.97
C ILE A 44 5.32 -3.83 -0.24
N CYS A 45 4.10 -3.31 -0.17
CA CYS A 45 2.92 -4.04 0.26
C CYS A 45 1.87 -4.00 -0.85
N HIS A 46 1.44 -5.16 -1.34
CA HIS A 46 0.37 -5.25 -2.33
C HIS A 46 -0.96 -4.86 -1.71
N GLN A 47 -1.78 -4.13 -2.45
CA GLN A 47 -3.09 -3.65 -1.99
C GLN A 47 -4.19 -4.26 -2.84
N GLU A 48 -5.30 -4.58 -2.19
CA GLU A 48 -6.55 -4.90 -2.85
C GLU A 48 -7.58 -3.86 -2.41
N VAL A 49 -8.25 -3.26 -3.40
CA VAL A 49 -9.28 -2.24 -3.18
C VAL A 49 -10.52 -2.59 -3.98
N SER A 50 -11.68 -2.12 -3.51
CA SER A 50 -12.94 -2.27 -4.22
C SER A 50 -12.97 -1.37 -5.46
N HIS A 51 -13.93 -1.62 -6.35
CA HIS A 51 -14.25 -0.73 -7.46
C HIS A 51 -14.63 0.71 -7.04
N THR A 52 -14.93 0.93 -5.76
CA THR A 52 -15.19 2.26 -5.15
C THR A 52 -13.98 2.83 -4.41
N GLY A 53 -12.80 2.22 -4.53
CA GLY A 53 -11.57 2.67 -3.88
C GLY A 53 -11.49 2.34 -2.38
N LYS A 54 -12.38 1.49 -1.85
CA LYS A 54 -12.31 1.08 -0.43
C LYS A 54 -11.29 -0.01 -0.26
N TRP A 55 -10.45 0.11 0.77
CA TRP A 55 -9.48 -0.92 1.14
C TRP A 55 -10.17 -2.27 1.46
N ILE A 56 -9.64 -3.35 0.89
CA ILE A 56 -10.06 -4.75 1.14
C ILE A 56 -8.97 -5.51 1.88
N SER A 57 -7.73 -5.45 1.38
CA SER A 57 -6.61 -6.17 1.98
C SER A 57 -5.26 -5.53 1.68
N SER A 58 -4.28 -5.81 2.55
CA SER A 58 -2.87 -5.45 2.37
C SER A 58 -2.02 -6.70 2.55
N THR A 59 -1.30 -7.11 1.50
CA THR A 59 -0.44 -8.30 1.52
C THR A 59 1.03 -7.91 1.49
N SER A 60 1.74 -8.21 2.57
CA SER A 60 3.20 -8.10 2.62
C SER A 60 3.83 -9.46 2.31
N VAL A 61 4.85 -9.44 1.47
CA VAL A 61 5.58 -10.65 1.06
C VAL A 61 7.10 -10.47 1.31
N PRO A 62 7.87 -11.54 1.54
CA PRO A 62 9.32 -11.43 1.71
C PRO A 62 10.05 -10.91 0.46
N LYS A 63 9.54 -11.27 -0.73
CA LYS A 63 10.08 -10.85 -2.03
C LYS A 63 8.95 -10.22 -2.84
N PRO A 64 8.90 -8.88 -2.99
CA PRO A 64 7.78 -8.16 -3.61
C PRO A 64 7.33 -8.63 -4.99
N ALA A 65 8.27 -9.13 -5.81
CA ALA A 65 8.00 -9.61 -7.15
C ALA A 65 7.55 -11.09 -7.20
N ASN A 66 7.64 -11.84 -6.10
CA ASN A 66 7.29 -13.26 -6.09
C ASN A 66 5.78 -13.47 -6.11
N GLY A 67 5.33 -14.46 -6.90
CA GLY A 67 3.92 -14.82 -7.01
C GLY A 67 3.10 -13.90 -7.92
N LEU A 68 3.73 -12.87 -8.50
CA LEU A 68 3.11 -12.03 -9.52
C LEU A 68 3.26 -12.66 -10.91
N PRO A 69 2.37 -12.31 -11.87
CA PRO A 69 2.57 -12.62 -13.28
C PRO A 69 3.96 -12.17 -13.78
N THR A 70 4.50 -12.87 -14.79
CA THR A 70 5.88 -12.63 -15.28
C THR A 70 6.14 -11.17 -15.69
N GLU A 71 5.19 -10.53 -16.36
CA GLU A 71 5.31 -9.12 -16.77
C GLU A 71 5.39 -8.19 -15.54
N TYR A 72 4.54 -8.44 -14.54
CA TYR A 72 4.42 -7.62 -13.33
C TYR A 72 5.65 -7.78 -12.46
N SER A 73 6.09 -9.02 -12.24
CA SER A 73 7.29 -9.34 -11.47
C SER A 73 8.54 -8.70 -12.08
N ARG A 74 8.66 -8.65 -13.42
CA ARG A 74 9.75 -7.96 -14.12
C ARG A 74 9.72 -6.45 -13.87
N LEU A 75 8.57 -5.79 -14.02
CA LEU A 75 8.46 -4.34 -13.74
C LEU A 75 8.78 -4.04 -12.27
N VAL A 76 8.20 -4.82 -11.34
CA VAL A 76 8.45 -4.62 -9.90
C VAL A 76 9.93 -4.81 -9.57
N ALA A 77 10.58 -5.83 -10.12
CA ALA A 77 11.98 -6.13 -9.84
C ALA A 77 12.97 -5.15 -10.49
N ASN A 78 12.73 -4.78 -11.75
CA ASN A 78 13.70 -4.07 -12.57
C ASN A 78 13.48 -2.55 -12.59
N GLU A 79 12.28 -2.08 -12.27
CA GLU A 79 11.93 -0.66 -12.35
C GLU A 79 11.47 -0.13 -11.00
N VAL A 80 10.38 -0.67 -10.44
CA VAL A 80 9.76 -0.17 -9.21
C VAL A 80 10.73 -0.21 -8.03
N LEU A 81 11.38 -1.37 -7.78
CA LEU A 81 12.27 -1.53 -6.63
C LEU A 81 13.53 -0.64 -6.71
N PRO A 82 14.25 -0.57 -7.84
CA PRO A 82 15.35 0.38 -7.99
C PRO A 82 14.91 1.84 -7.80
N ALA A 83 13.83 2.26 -8.47
CA ALA A 83 13.33 3.62 -8.39
C ALA A 83 12.84 4.00 -7.00
N ALA A 84 12.13 3.10 -6.32
CA ALA A 84 11.69 3.28 -4.94
C ALA A 84 12.85 3.53 -3.98
N LYS A 85 13.99 2.85 -4.19
CA LYS A 85 15.18 2.97 -3.34
C LYS A 85 16.02 4.21 -3.61
N LYS A 86 15.86 4.83 -4.78
CA LYS A 86 16.73 5.93 -5.23
C LYS A 86 15.92 7.16 -5.65
N GLU A 87 15.32 7.16 -6.82
CA GLU A 87 14.64 8.33 -7.40
C GLU A 87 13.49 8.81 -6.50
N VAL A 88 12.56 7.91 -6.15
CA VAL A 88 11.41 8.23 -5.28
C VAL A 88 11.88 8.59 -3.88
N LYS A 89 12.84 7.83 -3.32
CA LYS A 89 13.41 8.11 -2.00
C LYS A 89 14.01 9.52 -1.96
N ASN A 90 14.78 9.93 -2.97
CA ASN A 90 15.43 11.23 -3.00
C ASN A 90 14.43 12.38 -3.10
N ALA A 91 13.39 12.24 -3.92
CA ALA A 91 12.32 13.23 -4.01
C ALA A 91 11.55 13.32 -2.68
N LEU A 92 11.20 12.18 -2.09
CA LEU A 92 10.47 12.12 -0.83
C LEU A 92 11.29 12.66 0.35
N SER A 93 12.60 12.41 0.42
CA SER A 93 13.46 12.93 1.50
C SER A 93 13.41 14.47 1.55
N LYS A 94 13.57 15.12 0.39
CA LYS A 94 13.53 16.59 0.29
C LYS A 94 12.17 17.14 0.74
N LEU A 95 11.08 16.48 0.36
CA LEU A 95 9.73 16.89 0.74
C LEU A 95 9.49 16.75 2.25
N LEU A 96 9.93 15.66 2.86
CA LEU A 96 9.71 15.40 4.28
C LEU A 96 10.62 16.26 5.17
N GLU A 97 11.86 16.50 4.75
CA GLU A 97 12.81 17.37 5.44
C GLU A 97 12.30 18.82 5.50
N SER A 98 11.72 19.35 4.41
CA SER A 98 11.17 20.71 4.39
C SER A 98 9.99 20.90 5.35
N HIS A 99 9.37 19.82 5.80
CA HIS A 99 8.27 19.81 6.77
C HIS A 99 8.68 19.25 8.14
N ASN A 100 9.97 18.95 8.35
CA ASN A 100 10.49 18.31 9.56
C ASN A 100 9.67 17.05 9.98
N TYR A 101 9.22 16.26 9.01
CA TYR A 101 8.38 15.09 9.28
C TYR A 101 9.21 13.85 9.64
N HIS A 102 8.88 13.26 10.79
CA HIS A 102 9.46 12.00 11.28
C HIS A 102 8.35 11.00 11.56
N GLY A 103 8.44 9.80 10.97
CA GLY A 103 7.38 8.81 11.08
C GLY A 103 7.23 7.90 9.87
N PRO A 104 6.24 6.99 9.91
CA PRO A 104 5.90 6.16 8.76
C PRO A 104 5.41 7.03 7.59
N VAL A 105 5.82 6.69 6.38
CA VAL A 105 5.31 7.27 5.14
C VAL A 105 5.05 6.16 4.14
N CYS A 106 3.91 6.21 3.47
CA CYS A 106 3.55 5.28 2.42
C CYS A 106 3.25 6.06 1.14
N ILE A 107 3.74 5.58 0.01
CA ILE A 107 3.35 6.08 -1.30
C ILE A 107 2.46 5.03 -1.93
N ASP A 108 1.24 5.41 -2.30
CA ASP A 108 0.35 4.55 -3.06
C ASP A 108 0.66 4.67 -4.56
N SER A 109 0.76 3.52 -5.20
CA SER A 109 1.29 3.35 -6.54
C SER A 109 0.66 2.13 -7.19
N PHE A 110 0.68 2.05 -8.52
CA PHE A 110 0.04 0.94 -9.22
C PHE A 110 0.66 0.68 -10.60
N LEU A 111 0.43 -0.53 -11.10
CA LEU A 111 0.59 -0.85 -12.51
C LEU A 111 -0.74 -0.66 -13.23
N HIS A 112 -0.69 -0.14 -14.45
CA HIS A 112 -1.87 0.02 -15.30
C HIS A 112 -1.58 -0.38 -16.74
N ARG A 113 -2.64 -0.78 -17.46
CA ARG A 113 -2.54 -1.16 -18.87
C ARG A 113 -2.63 0.07 -19.76
N THR A 114 -1.75 0.16 -20.73
CA THR A 114 -1.78 1.12 -21.85
C THR A 114 -1.90 0.37 -23.18
N SER A 115 -1.96 1.10 -24.30
CA SER A 115 -1.89 0.51 -25.63
C SER A 115 -0.52 -0.11 -25.95
N GLU A 116 0.53 0.30 -25.23
CA GLU A 116 1.91 -0.15 -25.45
C GLU A 116 2.31 -1.30 -24.52
N GLY A 117 1.65 -1.43 -23.36
CA GLY A 117 1.90 -2.53 -22.45
C GLY A 117 1.47 -2.24 -21.02
N LEU A 118 2.08 -2.94 -20.07
CA LEU A 118 1.94 -2.65 -18.65
C LEU A 118 2.92 -1.55 -18.25
N GLU A 119 2.43 -0.51 -17.60
CA GLU A 119 3.23 0.63 -17.16
C GLU A 119 3.07 0.88 -15.66
N TRP A 120 4.06 1.55 -15.08
CA TRP A 120 4.09 1.88 -13.65
C TRP A 120 3.73 3.35 -13.40
N HIS A 121 2.64 3.55 -12.66
CA HIS A 121 2.26 4.85 -12.12
C HIS A 121 2.91 5.06 -10.74
N GLN A 122 3.95 5.89 -10.70
CA GLN A 122 4.90 5.94 -9.58
C GLN A 122 4.33 6.45 -8.26
N VAL A 123 3.53 7.51 -8.30
CA VAL A 123 2.99 8.21 -7.11
C VAL A 123 1.58 8.68 -7.41
N SER A 124 0.59 8.07 -6.75
CA SER A 124 -0.80 8.54 -6.76
C SER A 124 -1.12 9.33 -5.49
N GLU A 125 -0.67 8.85 -4.33
CA GLU A 125 -0.91 9.51 -3.04
C GLU A 125 0.30 9.33 -2.11
N VAL A 126 0.58 10.35 -1.27
CA VAL A 126 1.57 10.26 -0.19
C VAL A 126 0.85 10.29 1.16
N ASN A 127 0.93 9.18 1.87
CA ASN A 127 0.30 8.94 3.16
C ASN A 127 1.34 9.02 4.30
N ALA A 128 1.48 10.20 4.92
CA ALA A 128 2.37 10.46 6.06
C ALA A 128 1.75 10.00 7.40
N ARG A 129 1.49 8.69 7.52
CA ARG A 129 0.86 8.07 8.70
C ARG A 129 1.08 6.56 8.72
N TRP A 130 0.60 5.92 9.78
CA TRP A 130 0.42 4.46 9.78
C TRP A 130 -0.67 4.07 8.77
N SER A 131 -0.27 3.35 7.72
CA SER A 131 -1.20 2.76 6.74
C SER A 131 -1.45 1.28 7.03
N MET A 132 -2.50 0.71 6.43
CA MET A 132 -2.76 -0.74 6.49
C MET A 132 -1.59 -1.54 5.88
N GLY A 133 -0.97 -1.04 4.81
CA GLY A 133 0.23 -1.66 4.22
C GLY A 133 1.43 -1.67 5.18
N ARG A 134 1.64 -0.57 5.91
CA ARG A 134 2.71 -0.48 6.93
C ARG A 134 2.46 -1.44 8.08
N LEU A 135 1.21 -1.57 8.53
CA LEU A 135 0.80 -2.50 9.57
C LEU A 135 1.01 -3.95 9.14
N ALA A 136 0.50 -4.33 7.96
CA ALA A 136 0.68 -5.67 7.38
C ALA A 136 2.16 -6.07 7.29
N HIS A 137 3.01 -5.14 6.82
CA HIS A 137 4.45 -5.36 6.74
C HIS A 137 5.10 -5.61 8.11
N ASN A 138 4.76 -4.81 9.13
CA ASN A 138 5.31 -5.01 10.47
C ASN A 138 4.82 -6.31 11.12
N LEU A 139 3.55 -6.65 10.94
CA LEU A 139 3.00 -7.92 11.40
C LEU A 139 3.74 -9.09 10.75
N ARG A 140 4.00 -9.05 9.44
CA ARG A 140 4.79 -10.08 8.75
C ARG A 140 6.17 -10.23 9.37
N LEU A 141 6.90 -9.13 9.54
CA LEU A 141 8.25 -9.16 10.11
C LEU A 141 8.28 -9.76 11.52
N LYS A 142 7.22 -9.60 12.31
CA LYS A 142 7.13 -10.12 13.68
C LYS A 142 6.64 -11.56 13.76
N LEU A 143 5.66 -11.94 12.94
CA LEU A 143 4.95 -13.21 13.08
C LEU A 143 5.46 -14.28 12.10
N CYS A 144 5.90 -13.87 10.92
CA CYS A 144 6.26 -14.78 9.84
C CYS A 144 7.21 -14.14 8.81
N PRO A 145 8.44 -13.73 9.19
CA PRO A 145 9.32 -12.92 8.34
C PRO A 145 9.69 -13.55 6.99
N ASN A 146 9.63 -14.88 6.89
CA ASN A 146 9.95 -15.63 5.67
C ASN A 146 8.71 -16.10 4.88
N ARG A 147 7.50 -15.71 5.30
CA ARG A 147 6.24 -16.04 4.61
C ARG A 147 5.44 -14.78 4.31
N SER A 148 4.44 -14.92 3.46
CA SER A 148 3.49 -13.84 3.17
C SER A 148 2.47 -13.69 4.29
N LEU A 149 2.05 -12.46 4.53
CA LEU A 149 0.96 -12.14 5.47
C LEU A 149 0.00 -11.15 4.81
N THR A 150 -1.28 -11.51 4.84
CA THR A 150 -2.36 -10.65 4.38
C THR A 150 -3.10 -10.10 5.60
N LEU A 151 -3.10 -8.78 5.73
CA LEU A 151 -3.99 -8.06 6.63
C LEU A 151 -5.29 -7.80 5.89
N THR A 152 -6.41 -8.20 6.47
CA THR A 152 -7.75 -7.94 5.92
C THR A 152 -8.75 -7.87 7.06
N THR A 153 -10.03 -7.86 6.72
CA THR A 153 -11.13 -8.00 7.67
C THR A 153 -12.01 -9.17 7.24
N ILE A 154 -12.65 -9.83 8.19
CA ILE A 154 -13.64 -10.89 7.93
C ILE A 154 -14.97 -10.56 8.62
N PRO A 155 -16.12 -11.02 8.11
CA PRO A 155 -17.37 -10.92 8.86
C PRO A 155 -17.26 -11.65 10.19
N LYS A 156 -17.89 -11.12 11.24
CA LYS A 156 -17.77 -11.66 12.61
C LYS A 156 -18.26 -13.12 12.74
N ASP A 157 -19.21 -13.52 11.90
CA ASP A 157 -19.89 -14.82 11.99
C ASP A 157 -19.22 -15.91 11.12
N VAL A 158 -18.09 -15.59 10.47
CA VAL A 158 -17.37 -16.55 9.60
C VAL A 158 -16.40 -17.38 10.44
N PRO A 159 -16.37 -18.72 10.27
CA PRO A 159 -15.42 -19.59 10.96
C PRO A 159 -13.97 -19.21 10.68
N LEU A 160 -13.16 -19.18 11.73
CA LEU A 160 -11.73 -18.88 11.62
C LEU A 160 -10.97 -20.10 11.10
N ASN A 161 -10.22 -19.85 10.04
CA ASN A 161 -9.16 -20.72 9.55
C ASN A 161 -7.97 -20.76 10.54
N LYS A 162 -7.31 -21.91 10.67
CA LYS A 162 -6.23 -22.15 11.66
C LYS A 162 -5.05 -21.18 11.58
N ASN A 163 -4.84 -20.55 10.43
CA ASN A 163 -3.72 -19.63 10.17
C ASN A 163 -4.09 -18.14 10.37
N THR A 164 -5.24 -17.87 10.99
CA THR A 164 -5.78 -16.53 11.15
C THR A 164 -5.53 -16.02 12.56
N ILE A 165 -4.96 -14.83 12.64
CA ILE A 165 -4.68 -14.12 13.89
C ILE A 165 -5.65 -12.95 13.96
N LEU A 166 -6.44 -12.90 15.03
CA LEU A 166 -7.37 -11.82 15.29
C LEU A 166 -6.60 -10.59 15.82
N LEU A 167 -6.90 -9.42 15.28
CA LEU A 167 -6.29 -8.15 15.68
C LEU A 167 -7.26 -7.25 16.46
N GLY A 168 -8.25 -7.87 17.10
CA GLY A 168 -9.28 -7.24 17.91
C GLY A 168 -10.15 -8.30 18.58
N ASP A 169 -11.02 -7.89 19.49
CA ASP A 169 -11.95 -8.79 20.18
C ASP A 169 -13.21 -9.04 19.32
N PRO A 170 -13.45 -10.28 18.85
CA PRO A 170 -14.63 -10.63 18.06
C PRO A 170 -15.95 -10.28 18.74
N THR A 171 -16.00 -10.35 20.07
CA THR A 171 -17.23 -10.11 20.84
C THR A 171 -17.66 -8.65 20.82
N THR A 172 -16.71 -7.74 20.56
CA THR A 172 -16.92 -6.29 20.48
C THR A 172 -17.11 -5.78 19.06
N ALA A 173 -16.84 -6.62 18.05
CA ALA A 173 -16.88 -6.21 16.65
C ALA A 173 -18.33 -6.09 16.15
N HIS A 174 -18.68 -4.92 15.61
CA HIS A 174 -20.03 -4.68 15.09
C HIS A 174 -20.36 -5.56 13.87
N THR A 175 -19.48 -5.56 12.86
CA THR A 175 -19.73 -6.23 11.58
C THR A 175 -18.54 -7.03 11.06
N ARG A 176 -17.33 -6.48 11.17
CA ARG A 176 -16.10 -7.11 10.68
C ARG A 176 -14.99 -7.05 11.70
N ILE A 177 -14.16 -8.08 11.70
CA ILE A 177 -13.01 -8.23 12.61
C ILE A 177 -11.73 -8.08 11.77
N PRO A 178 -10.77 -7.23 12.16
CA PRO A 178 -9.46 -7.17 11.51
C PRO A 178 -8.67 -8.44 11.82
N VAL A 179 -8.06 -9.02 10.79
CA VAL A 179 -7.31 -10.26 10.90
C VAL A 179 -6.03 -10.23 10.08
N ALA A 180 -5.02 -10.94 10.56
CA ALA A 180 -3.82 -11.27 9.81
C ALA A 180 -3.84 -12.76 9.43
N ILE A 181 -3.69 -13.05 8.14
CA ILE A 181 -3.68 -14.41 7.61
C ILE A 181 -2.27 -14.72 7.11
N ILE A 182 -1.65 -15.75 7.68
CA ILE A 182 -0.34 -16.22 7.23
C ILE A 182 -0.55 -17.23 6.09
N GLN A 183 0.00 -16.93 4.92
CA GLN A 183 -0.10 -17.83 3.77
C GLN A 183 0.88 -19.01 3.95
N ASN A 184 0.41 -20.21 3.61
CA ASN A 184 1.27 -21.39 3.55
C ASN A 184 2.15 -21.30 2.30
N SER A 185 3.41 -21.68 2.45
CA SER A 185 4.40 -21.73 1.39
C SER A 185 4.01 -22.65 0.25
#